data_AF-A0A1I8F238-F1
#
_entry.id   AF-A0A1I8F238-F1
#
_cell.length_a   1.000
_cell.length_b   1.000
_cell.length_c   1.000
_cell.angle_alpha   90.00
_cell.angle_beta   90.00
_cell.angle_gamma   90.00
#
_symmetry.space_group_name_H-M   'P 1'
#
loop_
_entity.id
_entity.type
_entity.pdbx_description
1 polymer ?
#
loop_
_entity_poly.entity_id
_entity_poly.type
_entity_poly.pdbx_seq_one_letter_code
_entity_poly.pdbx_strand_id
1 'polypeptide(L)'
;MVLNTDMSLHFQQIKSMKQLLSMPDKIDKSKVLSMVLHCADISHPGKPWEMHYKWTIALLEEFFRQGDREKKLEIQVSPLCDRNTTLVAQSQAGFIDFIMEPSFVVLGDMLEKILLPFFEQQQKQGDADSRDDEAEYDTKAMTLQRPWDSFIKENRAEWKVRAEKEEAEKKAKAAATEAEAADKKQ
;
A
#
# COMPACT_ATOMS: atom_id res chain seq x y z
N MET A 1 -0.50 -4.14 -19.79
CA MET A 1 0.12 -3.47 -18.63
C MET A 1 -0.69 -2.25 -18.21
N VAL A 2 -0.84 -1.20 -19.04
CA VAL A 2 -1.60 0.01 -18.67
C VAL A 2 -3.03 -0.28 -18.19
N LEU A 3 -3.80 -1.09 -18.90
CA LEU A 3 -5.17 -1.46 -18.47
C LEU A 3 -5.21 -2.16 -17.11
N ASN A 4 -4.09 -2.73 -16.67
CA ASN A 4 -4.02 -3.39 -15.38
C ASN A 4 -3.74 -2.43 -14.22
N THR A 5 -3.53 -1.13 -14.45
CA THR A 5 -3.50 -0.13 -13.36
C THR A 5 -4.89 0.34 -12.95
N ASP A 6 -5.94 -0.14 -13.62
CA ASP A 6 -7.32 0.14 -13.24
C ASP A 6 -7.65 -0.46 -11.87
N MET A 7 -7.94 0.41 -10.90
CA MET A 7 -8.31 0.03 -9.54
C MET A 7 -9.60 -0.80 -9.46
N SER A 8 -10.46 -0.78 -10.48
CA SER A 8 -11.64 -1.66 -10.56
C SER A 8 -11.25 -3.15 -10.67
N LEU A 9 -10.07 -3.44 -11.25
CA LEU A 9 -9.56 -4.80 -11.45
C LEU A 9 -8.64 -5.26 -10.32
N HIS A 10 -8.30 -4.36 -9.38
CA HIS A 10 -7.31 -4.55 -8.33
C HIS A 10 -7.45 -5.90 -7.62
N PHE A 11 -8.60 -6.15 -6.96
CA PHE A 11 -8.79 -7.36 -6.17
C PHE A 11 -8.78 -8.63 -7.01
N GLN A 12 -9.27 -8.56 -8.25
CA GLN A 12 -9.23 -9.70 -9.17
C GLN A 12 -7.79 -10.03 -9.56
N GLN A 13 -6.96 -9.03 -9.85
CA GLN A 13 -5.54 -9.22 -10.18
C GLN A 13 -4.77 -9.83 -9.01
N ILE A 14 -4.92 -9.29 -7.80
CA ILE A 14 -4.28 -9.81 -6.59
C ILE A 14 -4.69 -11.26 -6.35
N LYS A 15 -5.99 -11.57 -6.43
CA LYS A 15 -6.51 -12.94 -6.27
C LYS A 15 -5.95 -13.89 -7.33
N SER A 16 -5.94 -13.47 -8.59
CA SER A 16 -5.41 -14.30 -9.68
C SER A 16 -3.92 -14.58 -9.53
N MET A 17 -3.14 -13.58 -9.13
CA MET A 17 -1.71 -13.78 -8.88
C MET A 17 -1.47 -14.71 -7.70
N LYS A 18 -2.20 -14.58 -6.58
CA LYS A 18 -2.13 -15.52 -5.45
C LYS A 18 -2.37 -16.96 -5.89
N GLN A 19 -3.36 -17.21 -6.75
CA GLN A 19 -3.64 -18.54 -7.28
C GLN A 19 -2.48 -19.08 -8.13
N LEU A 20 -1.88 -18.24 -8.98
CA LEU A 20 -0.71 -18.62 -9.80
C LEU A 20 0.52 -18.92 -8.94
N LEU A 21 0.68 -18.22 -7.81
CA LEU A 21 1.77 -18.49 -6.87
C LEU A 21 1.66 -19.88 -6.23
N SER A 22 0.44 -20.38 -6.02
CA SER A 22 0.20 -21.73 -5.49
C SER A 22 0.38 -22.86 -6.51
N MET A 23 0.43 -22.56 -7.82
CA MET A 23 0.63 -23.55 -8.88
C MET A 23 2.13 -23.78 -9.13
N PRO A 24 2.57 -25.00 -9.51
CA PRO A 24 3.98 -25.25 -9.80
C PRO A 24 4.47 -24.59 -11.11
N ASP A 25 3.53 -24.17 -11.97
CA ASP A 25 3.84 -23.64 -13.29
C ASP A 25 4.57 -22.28 -13.25
N LYS A 26 5.29 -21.99 -14.34
CA LYS A 26 5.89 -20.68 -14.57
C LYS A 26 4.81 -19.63 -14.74
N ILE A 27 4.99 -18.49 -14.08
CA ILE A 27 4.09 -17.34 -14.21
C ILE A 27 4.36 -16.63 -15.53
N ASP A 28 3.28 -16.32 -16.26
CA ASP A 28 3.37 -15.56 -17.50
C ASP A 28 4.00 -14.17 -17.29
N LYS A 29 4.99 -13.84 -18.12
CA LYS A 29 5.75 -12.58 -18.03
C LYS A 29 4.88 -11.33 -18.08
N SER A 30 3.81 -11.33 -18.88
CA SER A 30 2.90 -10.19 -19.00
C SER A 30 2.12 -9.95 -17.70
N LYS A 31 1.76 -11.01 -16.98
CA LYS A 31 1.10 -10.93 -15.67
C LYS A 31 2.05 -10.41 -14.60
N VAL A 32 3.30 -10.88 -14.61
CA VAL A 32 4.36 -10.37 -13.72
C VAL A 32 4.56 -8.88 -13.90
N LEU A 33 4.80 -8.43 -15.15
CA LEU A 33 5.04 -7.02 -15.43
C LEU A 33 3.82 -6.14 -15.12
N SER A 34 2.61 -6.67 -15.33
CA SER A 34 1.39 -5.95 -14.97
C SER A 34 1.26 -5.79 -13.45
N MET A 35 1.58 -6.82 -12.68
CA MET A 35 1.59 -6.75 -11.20
C MET A 35 2.65 -5.76 -10.69
N VAL A 36 3.86 -5.79 -11.25
CA VAL A 36 4.93 -4.84 -10.90
C VAL A 36 4.49 -3.40 -11.18
N LEU A 37 3.93 -3.13 -12.37
CA LEU A 37 3.45 -1.80 -12.73
C LEU A 37 2.32 -1.33 -11.81
N HIS A 38 1.34 -2.20 -11.53
CA HIS A 38 0.23 -1.89 -10.62
C HIS A 38 0.73 -1.54 -9.22
N CYS A 39 1.64 -2.34 -8.65
CA CYS A 39 2.22 -2.04 -7.35
C CYS A 39 3.06 -0.74 -7.36
N ALA A 40 3.77 -0.46 -8.45
CA ALA A 40 4.53 0.78 -8.58
C ALA A 40 3.62 2.03 -8.54
N ASP A 41 2.46 1.95 -9.20
CA ASP A 41 1.45 3.02 -9.26
C ASP A 41 0.93 3.40 -7.87
N ILE A 42 0.71 2.41 -6.99
CA ILE A 42 0.22 2.62 -5.62
C ILE A 42 1.33 2.59 -4.55
N SER A 43 2.60 2.80 -4.93
CA SER A 43 3.76 2.49 -4.08
C SER A 43 4.14 3.54 -3.04
N HIS A 44 3.51 4.72 -3.06
CA HIS A 44 3.91 5.84 -2.21
C HIS A 44 3.82 5.57 -0.70
N PRO A 45 2.94 4.70 -0.16
CA PRO A 45 2.96 4.35 1.27
C PRO A 45 4.17 3.49 1.69
N GLY A 46 4.90 2.92 0.72
CA GLY A 46 6.13 2.16 0.95
C GLY A 46 7.39 3.02 0.73
N LYS A 47 7.32 4.30 1.05
CA LYS A 47 8.38 5.31 0.91
C LYS A 47 8.54 6.10 2.22
N PRO A 48 9.66 6.82 2.42
CA PRO A 48 9.81 7.69 3.59
C PRO A 48 8.63 8.63 3.77
N TRP A 49 8.27 8.90 5.04
CA TRP A 49 7.07 9.63 5.43
C TRP A 49 6.86 10.93 4.63
N GLU A 50 7.89 11.78 4.51
CA GLU A 50 7.79 13.05 3.79
C GLU A 50 7.34 12.89 2.32
N MET A 51 7.83 11.84 1.65
CA MET A 51 7.43 11.54 0.28
C MET A 51 6.00 11.00 0.24
N HIS A 52 5.67 10.06 1.13
CA HIS A 52 4.32 9.51 1.23
C HIS A 52 3.30 10.62 1.47
N TYR A 53 3.54 11.46 2.47
CA TYR A 53 2.64 12.54 2.87
C TYR A 53 2.43 13.53 1.73
N LYS A 54 3.50 13.94 1.03
CA LYS A 54 3.41 14.82 -0.14
C LYS A 54 2.47 14.25 -1.21
N TRP A 55 2.61 12.96 -1.54
CA TRP A 55 1.74 12.31 -2.54
C TRP A 55 0.30 12.17 -2.04
N THR A 56 0.11 11.82 -0.76
CA THR A 56 -1.23 11.76 -0.15
C THR A 56 -1.96 13.10 -0.26
N ILE A 57 -1.30 14.21 0.08
CA ILE A 57 -1.93 15.53 0.01
C ILE A 57 -2.23 15.93 -1.45
N ALA A 58 -1.33 15.63 -2.39
CA ALA A 58 -1.57 15.90 -3.80
C ALA A 58 -2.80 15.14 -4.34
N LEU A 59 -2.92 13.85 -4.01
CA LEU A 59 -4.06 13.02 -4.40
C LEU A 59 -5.37 13.51 -3.80
N LEU A 60 -5.38 13.83 -2.50
CA LEU A 60 -6.58 14.31 -1.82
C LEU A 60 -7.04 15.66 -2.35
N GLU A 61 -6.13 16.57 -2.67
CA GLU A 61 -6.51 17.84 -3.30
C GLU A 61 -7.17 17.62 -4.68
N GLU A 62 -6.77 16.60 -5.44
CA GLU A 62 -7.47 16.22 -6.67
C GLU A 62 -8.89 15.73 -6.39
N PHE A 63 -9.06 14.82 -5.42
CA PHE A 63 -10.39 14.33 -4.99
C PHE A 63 -11.28 15.47 -4.49
N PHE A 64 -10.73 16.40 -3.73
CA PHE A 64 -11.49 17.54 -3.22
C PHE A 64 -11.92 18.49 -4.32
N ARG A 65 -11.09 18.70 -5.35
CA ARG A 65 -11.50 19.47 -6.54
C ARG A 65 -12.61 18.77 -7.31
N GLN A 66 -12.60 17.44 -7.37
CA GLN A 66 -13.73 16.69 -7.92
C GLN A 66 -14.99 16.91 -7.08
N GLY A 67 -14.93 16.76 -5.77
CA GLY A 67 -16.09 16.97 -4.89
C GLY A 67 -16.65 18.39 -4.95
N ASP A 68 -15.80 19.40 -5.07
CA ASP A 68 -16.24 20.79 -5.27
C ASP A 68 -17.03 20.96 -6.58
N ARG A 69 -16.64 20.24 -7.64
CA ARG A 69 -17.37 20.23 -8.92
C ARG A 69 -18.68 19.46 -8.81
N GLU A 70 -18.69 18.32 -8.13
CA GLU A 70 -19.89 17.52 -7.87
C GLU A 70 -20.93 18.34 -7.09
N LYS A 71 -20.51 19.09 -6.06
CA LYS A 71 -21.39 20.02 -5.33
C LYS A 71 -21.97 21.11 -6.22
N LYS A 72 -21.16 21.72 -7.11
CA LYS A 72 -21.62 22.75 -8.06
C LYS A 72 -22.61 22.22 -9.08
N LEU A 73 -22.49 20.94 -9.44
CA LEU A 73 -23.42 20.24 -10.33
C LEU A 73 -24.64 19.69 -9.58
N GLU A 74 -24.74 19.90 -8.27
CA GLU A 74 -25.83 19.41 -7.42
C GLU A 74 -26.00 17.87 -7.49
N ILE A 75 -24.91 17.15 -7.70
CA ILE A 75 -24.88 15.69 -7.66
C ILE A 75 -24.28 15.19 -6.34
N GLN A 76 -24.52 13.92 -6.04
CA GLN A 76 -23.94 13.28 -4.87
C GLN A 76 -22.41 13.35 -4.93
N VAL A 77 -21.79 13.86 -3.86
CA VAL A 77 -20.33 13.92 -3.75
C VAL A 77 -19.78 12.50 -3.58
N SER A 78 -18.78 12.18 -4.37
CA SER A 78 -18.11 10.89 -4.35
C SER A 78 -17.42 10.62 -3.00
N PRO A 79 -17.27 9.35 -2.60
CA PRO A 79 -16.52 9.00 -1.40
C PRO A 79 -15.13 9.66 -1.38
N LEU A 80 -14.71 10.15 -0.21
CA LEU A 80 -13.43 10.83 0.03
C LEU A 80 -13.24 12.16 -0.73
N CYS A 81 -14.22 12.61 -1.51
CA CYS A 81 -14.11 13.84 -2.31
C CYS A 81 -14.61 15.08 -1.56
N ASP A 82 -15.19 14.94 -0.37
CA ASP A 82 -15.61 16.10 0.44
C ASP A 82 -14.53 16.51 1.46
N ARG A 83 -13.85 17.63 1.19
CA ARG A 83 -12.83 18.21 2.07
C ARG A 83 -13.31 18.53 3.50
N ASN A 84 -14.62 18.68 3.72
CA ASN A 84 -15.17 19.04 5.03
C ASN A 84 -15.50 17.83 5.91
N THR A 85 -15.64 16.65 5.33
CA THR A 85 -16.10 15.44 6.04
C THR A 85 -15.13 14.27 5.93
N THR A 86 -14.18 14.31 4.99
CA THR A 86 -13.22 13.24 4.77
C THR A 86 -12.27 13.09 5.97
N LEU A 87 -12.25 11.89 6.54
CA LEU A 87 -11.32 11.51 7.60
C LEU A 87 -10.03 10.98 6.98
N VAL A 88 -9.10 11.90 6.69
CA VAL A 88 -7.88 11.61 5.92
C VAL A 88 -7.04 10.52 6.58
N ALA A 89 -6.75 10.64 7.87
CA ALA A 89 -5.87 9.71 8.55
C ALA A 89 -6.43 8.29 8.59
N GLN A 90 -7.73 8.15 8.88
CA GLN A 90 -8.42 6.85 8.85
C GLN A 90 -8.46 6.25 7.45
N SER A 91 -8.74 7.07 6.43
CA SER A 91 -8.74 6.64 5.03
C SER A 91 -7.39 6.12 4.58
N GLN A 92 -6.29 6.81 4.92
CA GLN A 92 -4.93 6.39 4.54
C GLN A 92 -4.48 5.13 5.28
N ALA A 93 -4.80 5.00 6.58
CA ALA A 93 -4.56 3.76 7.31
C ALA A 93 -5.31 2.58 6.67
N GLY A 94 -6.58 2.77 6.29
CA GLY A 94 -7.37 1.76 5.58
C GLY A 94 -6.79 1.42 4.20
N PHE A 95 -6.33 2.40 3.42
CA PHE A 95 -5.70 2.15 2.13
C PHE A 95 -4.44 1.28 2.28
N ILE A 96 -3.62 1.55 3.29
CA ILE A 96 -2.44 0.74 3.58
C ILE A 96 -2.84 -0.70 3.95
N ASP A 97 -3.79 -0.86 4.87
CA ASP A 97 -4.22 -2.16 5.39
C ASP A 97 -4.88 -3.05 4.31
N PHE A 98 -5.72 -2.46 3.44
CA PHE A 98 -6.59 -3.23 2.56
C PHE A 98 -6.17 -3.27 1.09
N ILE A 99 -5.36 -2.30 0.64
CA ILE A 99 -4.93 -2.20 -0.77
C ILE A 99 -3.43 -2.41 -0.88
N MET A 100 -2.64 -1.57 -0.22
CA MET A 100 -1.19 -1.53 -0.43
C MET A 100 -0.50 -2.77 0.14
N GLU A 101 -0.64 -3.07 1.43
CA GLU A 101 0.07 -4.20 2.06
C GLU A 101 -0.27 -5.55 1.40
N PRO A 102 -1.54 -5.92 1.17
CA PRO A 102 -1.85 -7.19 0.48
C PRO A 102 -1.22 -7.30 -0.91
N SER A 103 -1.09 -6.18 -1.62
CA SER A 103 -0.46 -6.13 -2.94
C SER A 103 1.04 -6.34 -2.87
N PHE A 104 1.70 -5.70 -1.91
CA PHE A 104 3.15 -5.78 -1.75
C PHE A 104 3.61 -7.11 -1.17
N VAL A 105 2.78 -7.77 -0.36
CA VAL A 105 3.01 -9.18 0.04
C VAL A 105 3.03 -10.08 -1.20
N VAL A 106 2.01 -9.99 -2.06
CA VAL A 106 1.94 -10.80 -3.30
C VAL A 106 3.07 -10.45 -4.27
N LEU A 107 3.44 -9.18 -4.38
CA LEU A 107 4.60 -8.75 -5.16
C LEU A 107 5.88 -9.41 -4.65
N GLY A 108 6.12 -9.37 -3.34
CA GLY A 108 7.28 -9.99 -2.71
C GLY A 108 7.35 -11.49 -2.99
N ASP A 109 6.25 -12.21 -2.74
CA ASP A 109 6.16 -13.66 -2.96
C ASP A 109 6.36 -14.02 -4.45
N MET A 110 5.83 -13.21 -5.35
CA MET A 110 6.02 -13.37 -6.79
C MET A 110 7.47 -13.15 -7.21
N LEU A 111 8.12 -12.10 -6.72
CA LEU A 111 9.53 -11.82 -7.00
C LEU A 111 10.41 -12.93 -6.46
N GLU A 112 10.14 -13.41 -5.25
CA GLU A 112 10.86 -14.51 -4.62
C GLU A 112 10.75 -15.80 -5.46
N LYS A 113 9.53 -16.18 -5.86
CA LYS A 113 9.32 -17.34 -6.74
C LYS A 113 10.04 -17.24 -8.07
N ILE A 114 10.13 -16.03 -8.64
CA ILE A 114 10.79 -15.82 -9.94
C ILE A 114 12.30 -15.79 -9.80
N LEU A 115 12.84 -15.12 -8.77
CA LEU A 115 14.26 -14.81 -8.65
C LEU A 115 15.07 -15.90 -7.93
N LEU A 116 14.48 -16.63 -6.98
CA LEU A 116 15.20 -17.68 -6.24
C LEU A 116 15.87 -18.72 -7.16
N PRO A 117 15.19 -19.28 -8.19
CA PRO A 117 15.82 -20.24 -9.09
C PRO A 117 17.02 -19.67 -9.85
N PHE A 118 17.03 -18.37 -10.16
CA PHE A 118 18.17 -17.72 -10.82
C PHE A 118 19.35 -17.60 -9.87
N PHE A 119 19.12 -17.23 -8.60
CA PHE A 119 20.18 -17.13 -7.61
C PHE A 119 20.82 -18.50 -7.32
N GLU A 120 20.00 -19.55 -7.17
CA GLU A 120 20.49 -20.92 -7.00
C GLU A 120 21.33 -21.40 -8.21
N GLN A 121 20.94 -21.02 -9.43
CA GLN A 121 21.70 -21.36 -10.64
C GLN A 121 23.04 -20.64 -10.68
N GLN A 122 23.09 -19.34 -10.34
CA GLN A 122 24.34 -18.59 -10.32
C GLN A 122 25.32 -19.12 -9.27
N GLN A 123 24.83 -19.52 -8.09
CA GLN A 123 25.66 -20.09 -7.04
C GLN A 123 26.28 -21.43 -7.46
N LYS A 124 25.49 -22.34 -8.06
CA LYS A 124 26.00 -23.61 -8.59
C LYS A 124 27.03 -23.42 -9.70
N GLN A 125 26.91 -22.35 -10.47
CA GLN A 125 27.85 -22.03 -11.54
C GLN A 125 29.15 -21.40 -11.03
N GLY A 126 29.10 -20.67 -9.90
CA GLY A 126 30.28 -20.18 -9.19
C GLY A 126 31.04 -21.29 -8.44
N ASP A 127 30.33 -22.19 -7.76
CA ASP A 127 30.93 -23.34 -7.06
C ASP A 127 31.61 -24.35 -8.01
N ALA A 128 31.11 -24.46 -9.25
CA ALA A 128 31.73 -25.31 -10.26
C ALA A 128 33.10 -24.77 -10.75
N ASP A 129 33.37 -23.47 -10.57
CA ASP A 129 34.61 -22.79 -10.95
C ASP A 129 35.61 -22.70 -9.77
N SER A 130 35.13 -22.83 -8.52
CA SER A 130 35.94 -22.89 -7.30
C SER A 130 36.01 -24.32 -6.73
N ARG A 131 36.65 -25.24 -7.46
CA ARG A 131 37.12 -26.50 -6.85
C ARG A 131 38.43 -26.22 -6.12
N ASP A 132 38.32 -25.84 -4.85
CA ASP A 132 39.23 -26.17 -3.75
C ASP A 132 38.82 -25.30 -2.54
N ASP A 133 37.99 -25.85 -1.67
CA ASP A 133 38.02 -25.71 -0.19
C ASP A 133 36.63 -25.98 0.42
N GLU A 134 36.57 -26.99 1.30
CA GLU A 134 35.40 -27.32 2.11
C GLU A 134 35.13 -26.20 3.14
N ALA A 135 34.34 -25.20 2.77
CA ALA A 135 33.73 -24.28 3.72
C ALA A 135 32.23 -24.59 3.84
N GLU A 136 31.83 -25.02 5.03
CA GLU A 136 30.44 -25.18 5.44
C GLU A 136 29.71 -23.81 5.32
N TYR A 137 29.00 -23.61 4.20
CA TYR A 137 28.27 -22.37 3.93
C TYR A 137 26.90 -22.39 4.63
N ASP A 138 26.64 -21.39 5.47
CA ASP A 138 25.35 -21.15 6.14
C ASP A 138 24.25 -21.00 5.07
N THR A 139 23.40 -22.02 4.95
CA THR A 139 22.27 -22.13 4.02
C THR A 139 21.06 -21.29 4.43
N LYS A 140 21.24 -20.22 5.23
CA LYS A 140 20.19 -19.25 5.50
C LYS A 140 19.71 -18.64 4.19
N ALA A 141 18.59 -19.18 3.73
CA ALA A 141 17.82 -18.82 2.57
C ALA A 141 18.02 -17.36 2.16
N MET A 142 18.45 -17.13 0.91
CA MET A 142 18.48 -15.81 0.27
C MET A 142 17.07 -15.21 0.26
N THR A 143 16.63 -14.68 1.39
CA THR A 143 15.31 -14.08 1.54
C THR A 143 15.39 -12.74 0.82
N LEU A 144 14.56 -12.57 -0.21
CA LEU A 144 14.52 -11.32 -0.96
C LEU A 144 14.22 -10.17 0.00
N GLN A 145 15.12 -9.20 0.08
CA GLN A 145 14.90 -8.02 0.92
C GLN A 145 13.68 -7.26 0.40
N ARG A 146 12.74 -6.96 1.31
CA ARG A 146 11.49 -6.23 1.03
C ARG A 146 11.58 -4.83 1.66
N PRO A 147 12.29 -3.87 1.03
CA PRO A 147 12.61 -2.58 1.63
C PRO A 147 11.39 -1.70 1.94
N TRP A 148 10.22 -2.04 1.39
CA TRP A 148 8.97 -1.33 1.66
C TRP A 148 8.35 -1.72 3.02
N ASP A 149 8.67 -2.88 3.60
CA ASP A 149 7.98 -3.40 4.79
C ASP A 149 8.14 -2.46 6.01
N SER A 150 9.35 -1.91 6.21
CA SER A 150 9.59 -0.95 7.29
C SER A 150 8.77 0.32 7.09
N PHE A 151 8.78 0.90 5.89
CA PHE A 151 8.04 2.12 5.59
C PHE A 151 6.52 1.93 5.68
N ILE A 152 5.99 0.80 5.21
CA ILE A 152 4.55 0.48 5.34
C ILE A 152 4.16 0.46 6.81
N LYS A 153 4.96 -0.18 7.65
CA LYS A 153 4.70 -0.28 9.10
C LYS A 153 4.76 1.09 9.77
N GLU A 154 5.82 1.85 9.51
CA GLU A 154 6.02 3.20 10.07
C GLU A 154 4.90 4.15 9.65
N ASN A 155 4.62 4.24 8.35
CA ASN A 155 3.60 5.13 7.80
C ASN A 155 2.19 4.77 8.28
N ARG A 156 1.87 3.47 8.42
CA ARG A 156 0.61 3.03 9.01
C ARG A 156 0.48 3.48 10.45
N ALA A 157 1.54 3.32 11.25
CA ALA A 157 1.53 3.74 12.65
C ALA A 157 1.31 5.25 12.76
N GLU A 158 2.01 6.04 11.94
CA GLU A 158 1.87 7.49 11.88
C GLU A 158 0.42 7.91 11.55
N TRP A 159 -0.22 7.27 10.57
CA TRP A 159 -1.63 7.54 10.26
C TRP A 159 -2.59 7.12 11.36
N LYS A 160 -2.35 6.00 12.05
CA LYS A 160 -3.18 5.56 13.19
C LYS A 160 -3.12 6.55 14.35
N VAL A 161 -1.92 7.02 14.70
CA VAL A 161 -1.73 8.07 15.73
C VAL A 161 -2.47 9.34 15.35
N ARG A 162 -2.38 9.77 14.08
CA ARG A 162 -3.12 10.94 13.59
C ARG A 162 -4.63 10.76 13.65
N ALA A 163 -5.13 9.58 13.28
CA ALA A 163 -6.55 9.27 13.33
C ALA A 163 -7.12 9.33 14.74
N GLU A 164 -6.39 8.78 15.72
CA GLU A 164 -6.77 8.85 17.15
C GLU A 164 -6.82 10.30 17.64
N LYS A 165 -5.84 11.13 17.25
CA LYS A 165 -5.80 12.55 17.59
C LYS A 165 -6.98 13.31 16.98
N GLU A 166 -7.26 13.11 15.69
CA GLU A 166 -8.40 13.72 14.99
C GLU A 166 -9.75 13.36 15.65
N GLU A 167 -9.91 12.09 16.04
CA GLU A 167 -11.11 11.61 16.73
C GLU A 167 -11.27 12.23 18.12
N ALA A 168 -10.18 12.29 18.90
CA ALA A 168 -10.17 12.90 20.22
C ALA A 168 -10.51 14.40 20.16
N GLU A 169 -9.93 15.14 19.21
CA GLU A 169 -10.23 16.56 19.00
C GLU A 169 -11.69 16.78 18.60
N LYS A 170 -12.25 15.91 17.75
CA LYS A 170 -13.66 15.99 17.34
C LYS A 170 -14.60 15.72 18.52
N LYS A 171 -14.31 14.73 19.36
CA LYS A 171 -15.07 14.45 20.60
C LYS A 171 -15.00 15.61 21.59
N ALA A 172 -13.82 16.20 21.78
CA ALA A 172 -13.65 17.34 22.67
C ALA A 172 -14.46 18.57 22.20
N LYS A 173 -14.45 18.86 20.90
CA LYS A 173 -15.25 19.96 20.31
C LYS A 173 -16.76 19.71 20.46
N ALA A 174 -17.21 18.49 20.24
CA ALA A 174 -18.62 18.13 20.43
C ALA A 174 -19.07 18.34 21.88
N ALA A 175 -18.29 17.85 22.85
CA ALA A 175 -18.59 18.02 24.27
C ALA A 175 -18.61 19.49 24.71
N ALA A 176 -17.69 20.32 24.20
CA ALA A 176 -17.69 21.75 24.48
C ALA A 176 -18.93 22.46 23.92
N THR A 177 -19.36 22.11 22.70
CA THR A 177 -20.55 22.68 22.06
C THR A 177 -21.82 22.31 22.82
N GLU A 178 -21.92 21.08 23.31
CA GLU A 178 -23.05 20.63 24.14
C GLU A 178 -23.09 21.34 25.50
N ALA A 179 -21.94 21.54 26.14
CA ALA A 179 -21.84 22.27 27.40
C ALA A 179 -22.28 23.75 27.26
N GLU A 180 -21.82 24.44 26.20
CA GLU A 180 -22.25 25.82 25.92
C GLU A 180 -23.75 25.92 25.58
N ALA A 181 -24.32 24.93 24.91
CA ALA A 181 -25.74 24.90 24.59
C ALA A 181 -26.62 24.61 25.83
N ALA A 182 -26.09 23.90 26.83
CA ALA A 182 -26.76 23.66 28.10
C ALA A 182 -26.76 24.91 28.99
N ASP A 183 -25.65 25.65 29.03
CA ASP A 183 -25.50 26.88 29.83
C ASP A 183 -26.39 28.02 29.32
N LYS A 184 -26.56 28.17 28.00
CA LYS A 184 -27.48 29.17 27.40
C LYS A 184 -28.97 28.88 27.58
N LYS A 185 -29.33 27.73 28.15
CA LYS A 185 -30.73 27.34 28.43
C LYS A 185 -31.12 27.51 29.90
N GLN A 186 -30.19 27.91 30.77
CA GLN A 186 -30.45 28.36 32.14
C GLN A 186 -30.56 29.89 32.21
#